data_AF-A0A9D4WPN2-F1
#
_entry.id   AF-A0A9D4WPN2-F1
#
_cell.length_a   1.000
_cell.length_b   1.000
_cell.length_c   1.000
_cell.angle_alpha   90.00
_cell.angle_beta   90.00
_cell.angle_gamma   90.00
#
_symmetry.space_group_name_H-M   'P 1'
#
loop_
_entity.id
_entity.type
_entity.pdbx_description
1 polymer ?
#
loop_
_entity_poly.entity_id
_entity_poly.type
_entity_poly.pdbx_seq_one_letter_code
_entity_poly.pdbx_strand_id
1 'polypeptide(L)'
;MFERCQDGQKSIHDVVLVGGSTRIPKVNNFCRISLMERSLCKSINPDEVVAYGVAVQAAILSGEGNEKVQDLLLLDVTPPGTALMMLDAGKMVAAVSSRNPTLVGALTRLQRCAFSRSWEIQIID
;
A
#
# COMPACT_ATOMS: atom_id res chain seq x y z
N MET A 1 7.17 11.33 8.95
CA MET A 1 8.28 10.62 8.30
C MET A 1 7.86 9.16 8.19
N PHE A 2 7.31 8.73 7.05
CA PHE A 2 7.04 7.31 6.81
C PHE A 2 8.29 6.74 6.16
N GLU A 3 9.11 6.08 6.97
CA GLU A 3 10.31 5.41 6.51
C GLU A 3 9.94 4.15 5.72
N ARG A 4 10.86 3.63 4.92
CA ARG A 4 10.68 2.31 4.31
C ARG A 4 10.37 1.29 5.41
N CYS A 5 9.81 0.16 5.04
CA CYS A 5 9.94 -1.07 5.83
C CYS A 5 11.46 -1.36 5.94
N GLN A 6 12.11 -0.83 6.99
CA GLN A 6 13.53 -1.05 7.34
C GLN A 6 13.71 -2.31 8.19
N ASP A 7 12.61 -3.03 8.39
CA ASP A 7 12.55 -4.32 9.02
C ASP A 7 13.55 -5.28 8.37
N GLY A 8 14.50 -5.72 9.19
CA GLY A 8 15.44 -6.75 8.77
C GLY A 8 14.67 -8.03 8.40
N GLN A 9 15.28 -8.90 7.59
CA GLN A 9 14.65 -10.18 7.20
C GLN A 9 14.16 -11.02 8.38
N LYS A 10 14.62 -10.74 9.60
CA LYS A 10 14.19 -11.40 10.84
C LYS A 10 12.85 -10.90 11.40
N SER A 11 12.38 -9.68 11.09
CA SER A 11 11.11 -9.16 11.61
C SER A 11 9.90 -9.45 10.73
N ILE A 12 10.08 -10.09 9.57
CA ILE A 12 8.95 -10.67 8.83
C ILE A 12 8.35 -11.80 9.71
N HIS A 13 7.03 -11.94 9.78
CA HIS A 13 6.43 -13.04 10.55
C HIS A 13 6.03 -14.19 9.64
N ASP A 14 5.28 -13.86 8.59
CA ASP A 14 4.74 -14.81 7.63
C ASP A 14 4.99 -14.34 6.18
N VAL A 15 5.05 -15.32 5.27
CA VAL A 15 5.22 -15.08 3.84
C VAL A 15 4.07 -15.73 3.10
N VAL A 16 3.21 -14.90 2.51
CA VAL A 16 2.09 -15.33 1.68
C VAL A 16 2.45 -15.13 0.21
N LEU A 17 2.30 -16.18 -0.58
CA LEU A 17 2.49 -16.14 -2.03
C LEU A 17 1.17 -15.91 -2.73
N VAL A 18 1.13 -14.95 -3.65
CA VAL A 18 -0.08 -14.55 -4.38
C VAL A 18 0.19 -14.56 -5.88
N GLY A 19 -0.77 -15.08 -6.65
CA GLY A 19 -0.74 -15.13 -8.11
C GLY A 19 -0.24 -16.45 -8.70
N GLY A 20 -0.77 -16.84 -9.86
CA GLY A 20 -0.54 -18.17 -10.47
C GLY A 20 0.93 -18.51 -10.76
N SER A 21 1.78 -17.52 -11.02
CA SER A 21 3.23 -17.73 -11.25
C SER A 21 3.96 -18.30 -10.02
N THR A 22 3.39 -18.16 -8.82
CA THR A 22 3.93 -18.75 -7.59
C THR A 22 3.79 -20.28 -7.53
N ARG A 23 3.08 -20.89 -8.49
CA ARG A 23 3.04 -22.35 -8.66
C ARG A 23 4.36 -22.91 -9.21
N ILE A 24 5.19 -22.08 -9.81
CA ILE A 24 6.48 -22.49 -10.38
C ILE A 24 7.43 -22.91 -9.24
N PRO A 25 7.90 -24.17 -9.18
CA PRO A 25 8.74 -24.66 -8.09
C PRO A 25 10.04 -23.88 -7.91
N LYS A 26 10.60 -23.37 -9.00
CA LYS A 26 11.81 -22.55 -9.00
C LYS A 26 11.60 -21.19 -8.32
N VAL A 27 10.43 -20.58 -8.47
CA VAL A 27 10.07 -19.32 -7.80
C VAL A 27 9.95 -19.57 -6.29
N ASN A 28 9.27 -20.65 -5.89
CA ASN A 28 9.15 -21.01 -4.48
C ASN A 28 10.50 -21.29 -3.81
N ASN A 29 11.39 -22.00 -4.49
CA ASN A 29 12.73 -22.27 -3.98
C ASN A 29 13.57 -21.00 -3.90
N PHE A 30 13.49 -20.13 -4.91
CA PHE A 30 14.15 -18.82 -4.87
C PHE A 30 13.67 -17.98 -3.70
N CYS A 31 12.35 -17.86 -3.49
CA CYS A 31 11.77 -17.14 -2.36
C CYS A 31 12.21 -17.71 -1.00
N ARG A 32 12.29 -19.04 -0.85
CA ARG A 32 12.84 -19.66 0.37
C ARG A 32 14.27 -19.24 0.64
N ILE A 33 15.14 -19.33 -0.37
CA ILE A 33 16.56 -19.01 -0.24
C ILE A 33 16.73 -17.52 0.09
N SER A 34 15.99 -16.64 -0.61
CA SER A 34 16.03 -15.20 -0.38
C SER A 34 15.50 -14.77 0.99
N LEU A 35 14.67 -15.59 1.65
CA LEU A 35 14.02 -15.28 2.94
C LEU A 35 14.49 -16.20 4.07
N MET A 36 15.74 -16.69 4.02
CA MET A 36 16.37 -17.51 5.06
C MET A 36 15.56 -18.77 5.44
N GLU A 37 15.06 -19.49 4.43
CA GLU A 37 14.34 -20.76 4.57
C GLU A 37 13.06 -20.72 5.42
N ARG A 38 12.47 -19.54 5.57
CA ARG A 38 11.22 -19.39 6.31
C ARG A 38 10.07 -20.19 5.71
N SER A 39 9.18 -20.66 6.59
CA SER A 39 7.98 -21.38 6.20
C SER A 39 7.05 -20.48 5.41
N LEU A 40 6.82 -20.83 4.15
CA LEU A 40 5.81 -20.18 3.32
C LEU A 40 4.42 -20.65 3.74
N CYS A 41 3.49 -19.73 3.89
CA CYS A 41 2.10 -20.03 4.17
C CYS A 41 1.46 -20.67 2.94
N LYS A 42 1.17 -21.98 3.03
CA LYS A 42 0.48 -22.74 1.97
C LYS A 42 -1.01 -22.99 2.28
N SER A 43 -1.51 -22.46 3.40
CA SER A 43 -2.89 -22.67 3.82
C SER A 43 -3.92 -21.94 2.95
N ILE A 44 -3.47 -21.05 2.06
CA ILE A 44 -4.33 -20.16 1.29
C ILE A 44 -4.10 -20.43 -0.20
N ASN A 45 -5.18 -20.48 -0.99
CA ASN A 45 -5.10 -20.63 -2.43
C ASN A 45 -4.59 -19.31 -3.07
N PRO A 46 -3.45 -19.32 -3.79
CA PRO A 46 -2.82 -18.10 -4.33
C PRO A 46 -3.65 -17.39 -5.41
N ASP A 47 -4.61 -18.08 -6.04
CA ASP A 47 -5.43 -17.53 -7.11
C ASP A 47 -6.71 -16.86 -6.56
N GLU A 48 -7.18 -17.28 -5.39
CA GLU A 48 -8.44 -16.79 -4.79
C GLU A 48 -8.20 -15.78 -3.67
N VAL A 49 -7.01 -15.76 -3.06
CA VAL A 49 -6.69 -14.89 -1.91
C VAL A 49 -6.99 -13.42 -2.15
N VAL A 50 -6.74 -12.93 -3.37
CA VAL A 50 -7.04 -11.54 -3.74
C VAL A 50 -8.54 -11.31 -3.76
N ALA A 51 -9.32 -12.24 -4.34
CA ALA A 51 -10.77 -12.14 -4.40
C ALA A 51 -11.40 -12.19 -2.99
N TYR A 52 -10.89 -13.05 -2.10
CA TYR A 52 -11.31 -13.07 -0.70
C TYR A 52 -11.04 -11.74 0.00
N GLY A 53 -9.85 -11.16 -0.17
CA GLY A 53 -9.52 -9.86 0.41
C GLY A 53 -10.44 -8.74 -0.09
N VAL A 54 -10.74 -8.74 -1.39
CA VAL A 54 -11.69 -7.79 -1.99
C VAL A 54 -13.11 -7.99 -1.47
N ALA A 55 -13.57 -9.23 -1.33
CA ALA A 55 -14.89 -9.52 -0.78
C ALA A 55 -15.03 -9.04 0.67
N VAL A 56 -14.00 -9.23 1.50
CA VAL A 56 -13.95 -8.69 2.86
C VAL A 56 -14.00 -7.17 2.84
N GLN A 57 -13.20 -6.53 1.99
CA GLN A 57 -13.20 -5.06 1.86
C GLN A 57 -14.56 -4.53 1.37
N ALA A 58 -15.22 -5.24 0.45
CA ALA A 58 -16.54 -4.89 -0.04
C ALA A 58 -17.62 -5.03 1.04
N ALA A 59 -17.52 -6.07 1.88
CA ALA A 59 -18.41 -6.29 3.02
C ALA A 59 -18.27 -5.15 4.06
N ILE A 60 -17.04 -4.71 4.34
CA ILE A 60 -16.76 -3.55 5.19
C ILE A 60 -17.44 -2.29 4.61
N LEU A 61 -17.24 -2.03 3.31
CA LEU A 61 -17.81 -0.85 2.65
C LEU A 61 -19.34 -0.88 2.56
N SER A 62 -19.93 -2.08 2.47
CA SER A 62 -21.39 -2.26 2.38
C SER A 62 -22.08 -2.23 3.74
N GLY A 63 -21.31 -2.26 4.84
CA GLY A 63 -21.88 -2.37 6.19
C GLY A 63 -22.49 -3.74 6.50
N GLU A 64 -22.33 -4.72 5.61
CA GLU A 64 -22.85 -6.09 5.78
C GLU A 64 -21.75 -6.99 6.33
N GLY A 65 -21.97 -7.63 7.48
CA GLY A 65 -21.00 -8.58 8.06
C GLY A 65 -21.08 -8.70 9.58
N ASN A 66 -20.19 -9.52 10.13
CA ASN A 66 -20.02 -9.67 11.58
C ASN A 66 -19.35 -8.42 12.17
N GLU A 67 -19.62 -8.11 13.45
CA GLU A 67 -19.01 -6.99 14.20
C GLU A 67 -17.47 -6.98 14.07
N LYS A 68 -16.85 -8.18 14.02
CA LYS A 68 -15.40 -8.35 13.85
C LYS A 68 -14.86 -7.86 12.51
N VAL A 69 -15.68 -7.86 11.46
CA VAL A 69 -15.29 -7.41 10.13
C VAL A 69 -15.45 -5.90 10.02
N GLN A 70 -16.45 -5.32 10.67
CA GLN A 70 -16.72 -3.88 10.67
C GLN A 70 -15.64 -3.05 11.38
N ASP A 71 -14.93 -3.64 12.36
CA ASP A 71 -13.85 -2.97 13.09
C ASP A 71 -12.47 -3.05 12.40
N LEU A 72 -12.40 -3.55 11.17
CA LEU A 72 -11.15 -3.61 10.41
C LEU A 72 -10.78 -2.25 9.83
N LEU A 73 -9.65 -1.70 10.27
CA LEU A 73 -9.06 -0.47 9.72
C LEU A 73 -8.02 -0.80 8.65
N LEU A 74 -8.24 -0.34 7.42
CA LEU A 74 -7.28 -0.45 6.32
C LEU A 74 -6.57 0.89 6.09
N LEU A 75 -5.26 0.91 6.34
CA LEU A 75 -4.40 2.06 6.07
C LEU A 75 -3.49 1.76 4.88
N ASP A 76 -3.87 2.26 3.70
CA ASP A 76 -3.09 2.07 2.48
C ASP A 76 -2.19 3.27 2.17
N VAL A 77 -1.08 3.00 1.47
CA VAL A 77 -0.07 3.98 1.07
C VAL A 77 0.00 4.12 -0.43
N THR A 78 0.18 5.35 -0.91
CA THR A 78 0.40 5.62 -2.34
C THR A 78 1.84 5.24 -2.71
N PRO A 79 2.06 4.54 -3.84
CA PRO A 79 3.39 4.20 -4.31
C PRO A 79 4.30 5.45 -4.44
N PRO A 80 5.59 5.31 -4.12
CA PRO A 80 6.54 6.38 -4.29
C PRO A 80 6.72 6.68 -5.79
N GLY A 81 6.69 7.96 -6.17
CA GLY A 81 6.79 8.39 -7.57
C GLY A 81 5.45 8.66 -8.25
N THR A 82 4.32 8.44 -7.57
CA THR A 82 3.03 8.96 -8.06
C THR A 82 3.00 10.48 -7.93
N ALA A 83 2.88 11.17 -9.06
CA ALA A 83 2.60 12.60 -9.11
C ALA A 83 1.09 12.80 -9.25
N LEU A 84 0.55 13.67 -8.41
CA LEU A 84 -0.86 14.04 -8.46
C LEU A 84 -0.96 15.43 -9.10
N MET A 85 -1.83 15.53 -10.10
CA MET A 85 -2.02 16.71 -10.93
C MET A 85 -3.43 17.25 -10.68
N MET A 86 -3.55 18.53 -10.31
CA MET A 86 -4.84 19.21 -10.16
C MET A 86 -4.89 20.45 -11.04
N LEU A 87 -6.05 20.72 -11.63
CA LEU A 87 -6.31 21.97 -12.33
C LEU A 87 -6.96 22.95 -11.36
N ASP A 88 -6.28 24.06 -11.07
CA ASP A 88 -6.82 25.15 -10.26
C ASP A 88 -6.72 26.47 -11.03
N ALA A 89 -7.86 27.18 -11.14
CA ALA A 89 -7.98 28.46 -11.85
C ALA A 89 -7.27 28.51 -13.22
N GLY A 90 -7.28 27.40 -13.98
CA GLY A 90 -6.65 27.28 -15.30
C GLY A 90 -5.14 26.98 -15.28
N LYS A 91 -4.54 26.70 -14.13
CA LYS A 91 -3.14 26.29 -13.99
C LYS A 91 -3.05 24.84 -13.51
N MET A 92 -2.10 24.09 -14.05
CA MET A 92 -1.79 22.74 -13.58
C MET A 92 -0.85 22.85 -12.38
N VAL A 93 -1.27 22.29 -11.24
CA VAL A 93 -0.44 22.14 -10.04
C VAL A 93 -0.10 20.66 -9.90
N ALA A 94 1.19 20.36 -9.87
CA ALA A 94 1.69 19.03 -9.60
C ALA A 94 2.25 18.99 -8.18
N ALA A 95 1.72 18.13 -7.30
CA ALA A 95 2.46 17.74 -6.10
C ALA A 95 3.09 16.39 -6.32
N VAL A 96 4.41 16.37 -6.17
CA VAL A 96 5.14 15.13 -6.04
C VAL A 96 4.90 14.62 -4.63
N SER A 97 4.27 13.45 -4.55
CA SER A 97 4.07 12.76 -3.28
C SER A 97 5.43 12.47 -2.63
N SER A 98 5.54 12.65 -1.32
CA SER A 98 6.71 12.12 -0.59
C SER A 98 6.75 10.59 -0.69
N ARG A 99 7.78 9.96 -0.11
CA ARG A 99 7.80 8.49 -0.01
C ARG A 99 6.59 8.00 0.82
N ASN A 100 5.80 7.11 0.22
CA ASN A 100 4.72 6.31 0.80
C ASN A 100 3.72 7.05 1.73
N PRO A 101 3.17 8.23 1.39
CA PRO A 101 2.11 8.80 2.19
C PRO A 101 0.84 7.98 2.04
N THR A 102 -0.02 8.04 3.05
CA THR A 102 -1.40 7.59 2.91
C THR A 102 -2.11 8.45 1.84
N LEU A 103 -3.07 7.87 1.13
CA LEU A 103 -3.81 8.60 0.09
C LEU A 103 -4.39 9.92 0.62
N VAL A 104 -4.98 9.88 1.82
CA VAL A 104 -5.52 11.06 2.52
C VAL A 104 -4.41 12.08 2.81
N GLY A 105 -3.24 11.62 3.24
CA GLY A 105 -2.07 12.48 3.47
C GLY A 105 -1.55 13.14 2.19
N ALA A 106 -1.56 12.41 1.07
CA ALA A 106 -1.18 12.95 -0.24
C ALA A 106 -2.17 14.02 -0.73
N LEU A 107 -3.47 13.77 -0.61
CA LEU A 107 -4.54 14.71 -0.98
C LEU A 107 -4.53 15.98 -0.12
N THR A 108 -4.37 15.83 1.20
CA THR A 108 -4.33 16.97 2.12
C THR A 108 -3.16 17.91 1.80
N ARG A 109 -2.01 17.35 1.38
CA ARG A 109 -0.84 18.14 0.96
C ARG A 109 -1.10 18.92 -0.32
N LEU A 110 -1.74 18.32 -1.33
CA LEU A 110 -2.15 19.02 -2.54
C LEU A 110 -3.10 20.17 -2.26
N GLN A 111 -4.10 19.95 -1.40
CA GLN A 111 -5.04 21.01 -1.01
C GLN A 111 -4.31 22.18 -0.34
N ARG A 112 -3.34 21.90 0.53
CA ARG A 112 -2.48 22.95 1.10
C ARG A 112 -1.66 23.67 0.04
N CYS A 113 -1.09 22.96 -0.94
CA CYS A 113 -0.33 23.57 -2.05
C CYS A 113 -1.21 24.45 -2.96
N ALA A 114 -2.45 24.04 -3.25
CA ALA A 114 -3.39 24.84 -4.04
C ALA A 114 -3.86 26.09 -3.28
N PHE A 115 -4.08 25.98 -1.97
CA PHE A 115 -4.56 27.10 -1.16
C PHE A 115 -3.43 28.05 -0.70
N SER A 116 -2.21 27.54 -0.49
CA SER A 116 -1.05 28.38 -0.24
C SER A 116 -0.61 29.00 -1.57
N ARG A 117 -0.91 30.28 -1.80
CA ARG A 117 -0.37 31.07 -2.91
C ARG A 117 1.17 31.27 -2.85
N SER A 118 1.91 30.39 -2.17
CA SER A 118 3.34 30.55 -1.89
C SER A 118 4.18 29.62 -2.77
N TRP A 119 4.97 30.22 -3.66
CA TRP A 119 5.97 29.55 -4.50
C TRP A 119 7.27 29.25 -3.74
N GLU A 120 7.18 28.75 -2.52
CA GLU A 120 8.36 28.47 -1.71
C GLU A 120 8.48 26.96 -1.46
N ILE A 121 9.47 26.34 -2.10
CA ILE A 121 9.86 24.95 -1.81
C ILE A 121 10.57 24.97 -0.46
N GLN A 122 9.83 24.73 0.62
CA GLN A 122 10.44 24.34 1.89
C GLN A 122 10.77 22.85 1.84
N ILE A 123 12.06 22.56 1.65
CA ILE A 123 12.62 21.25 2.03
C ILE A 123 12.65 21.25 3.55
N ILE A 124 11.79 20.44 4.16
CA ILE A 124 11.84 20.14 5.59
C ILE A 124 12.83 18.98 5.72
N ASP A 125 13.96 19.23 6.38
CA ASP A 125 14.93 18.20 6.82
C ASP A 125 14.31 17.24 7.84
#